data_AF-A0A7R7VFW0-F1
#
_entry.id   AF-A0A7R7VFW0-F1
#
_cell.length_a   1.000
_cell.length_b   1.000
_cell.length_c   1.000
_cell.angle_alpha   90.00
_cell.angle_beta   90.00
_cell.angle_gamma   90.00
#
_symmetry.space_group_name_H-M   'P 1'
#
loop_
_entity.id
_entity.type
_entity.pdbx_description
1 polymer ?
#
loop_
_entity_poly.entity_id
_entity_poly.type
_entity_poly.pdbx_seq_one_letter_code
_entity_poly.pdbx_strand_id
1 'polypeptide(L)'
;MSTTRYKDPIPEGVCIFTTLDEAAKIQLANPAASLYPVNNGHYIKNPDGTVIAVAADEICEELDHRIAELDAKIAAGELTD
;
A
#
# COMPACT_ATOMS: atom_id res chain seq x y z
N MET A 1 -14.51 6.82 3.60
CA MET A 1 -13.40 6.13 2.93
C MET A 1 -13.37 6.62 1.51
N SER A 2 -12.42 7.48 1.18
CA SER A 2 -12.26 8.02 -0.17
C SER A 2 -11.05 7.39 -0.82
N THR A 3 -11.13 7.20 -2.12
CA THR A 3 -10.05 6.68 -2.97
C THR A 3 -9.91 7.57 -4.20
N THR A 4 -10.03 8.88 -3.95
CA THR A 4 -10.02 9.92 -4.97
C THR A 4 -8.62 10.20 -5.51
N ARG A 5 -7.57 9.72 -4.83
CA ARG A 5 -6.19 9.82 -5.31
C ARG A 5 -5.87 8.89 -6.47
N TYR A 6 -6.58 7.79 -6.60
CA TYR A 6 -6.32 6.80 -7.64
C TYR A 6 -6.75 7.34 -9.00
N LYS A 7 -5.80 7.47 -9.92
CA LYS A 7 -6.08 7.87 -11.32
C LYS A 7 -6.84 6.80 -12.09
N ASP A 8 -6.55 5.55 -11.78
CA ASP A 8 -7.23 4.40 -12.38
C ASP A 8 -8.42 3.97 -11.52
N PRO A 9 -9.52 3.51 -12.14
CA PRO A 9 -10.64 2.96 -11.41
C PRO A 9 -10.20 1.77 -10.57
N ILE A 10 -10.62 1.76 -9.31
CA ILE A 10 -10.37 0.62 -8.42
C ILE A 10 -11.26 -0.55 -8.88
N PRO A 11 -10.72 -1.77 -8.95
CA PRO A 11 -11.51 -2.95 -9.28
C PRO A 11 -12.71 -3.11 -8.35
N GLU A 12 -13.88 -3.45 -8.89
CA GLU A 12 -15.05 -3.72 -8.05
C GLU A 12 -14.80 -4.92 -7.13
N GLY A 13 -15.20 -4.80 -5.87
CA GLY A 13 -15.03 -5.85 -4.85
C GLY A 13 -13.65 -5.88 -4.18
N VAL A 14 -12.72 -4.98 -4.53
CA VAL A 14 -11.44 -4.82 -3.83
C VAL A 14 -11.67 -4.24 -2.44
N CYS A 15 -10.95 -4.78 -1.45
CA CYS A 15 -11.00 -4.29 -0.09
C CYS A 15 -10.28 -2.94 0.01
N ILE A 16 -10.93 -1.95 0.64
CA ILE A 16 -10.31 -0.64 0.90
C ILE A 16 -9.96 -0.61 2.38
N PHE A 17 -8.67 -0.60 2.71
CA PHE A 17 -8.23 -0.51 4.10
C PHE A 17 -7.98 0.95 4.49
N THR A 18 -8.41 1.31 5.69
CA THR A 18 -8.23 2.66 6.27
C THR A 18 -7.26 2.67 7.44
N THR A 19 -6.62 1.54 7.77
CA THR A 19 -5.61 1.47 8.83
C THR A 19 -4.46 0.55 8.44
N LEU A 20 -3.29 0.77 9.04
CA LEU A 20 -2.13 -0.10 8.88
C LEU A 20 -2.36 -1.49 9.48
N ASP A 21 -3.21 -1.60 10.51
CA ASP A 21 -3.59 -2.89 11.10
C ASP A 21 -4.38 -3.74 10.10
N GLU A 22 -5.30 -3.14 9.35
CA GLU A 22 -6.00 -3.84 8.27
C GLU A 22 -5.06 -4.22 7.13
N ALA A 23 -4.14 -3.33 6.73
CA ALA A 23 -3.11 -3.66 5.75
C ALA A 23 -2.28 -4.87 6.20
N ALA A 24 -1.86 -4.90 7.48
CA ALA A 24 -1.11 -6.00 8.05
C ALA A 24 -1.92 -7.31 8.08
N LYS A 25 -3.21 -7.27 8.41
CA LYS A 25 -4.10 -8.44 8.36
C LYS A 25 -4.25 -8.98 6.94
N ILE A 26 -4.43 -8.08 5.95
CA ILE A 26 -4.54 -8.45 4.54
C ILE A 26 -3.25 -9.10 4.06
N GLN A 27 -2.10 -8.54 4.43
CA GLN A 27 -0.78 -9.07 4.07
C GLN A 27 -0.46 -10.39 4.79
N LEU A 28 -0.91 -10.55 6.03
CA LEU A 28 -0.80 -11.82 6.76
C LEU A 28 -1.66 -12.92 6.12
N ALA A 29 -2.86 -12.57 5.66
CA ALA A 29 -3.73 -13.49 4.93
C ALA A 29 -3.23 -13.77 3.50
N ASN A 30 -2.47 -12.86 2.91
CA ASN A 30 -1.93 -12.95 1.56
C ASN A 30 -0.41 -12.72 1.61
N PRO A 31 0.39 -13.70 2.07
CA PRO A 31 1.84 -13.51 2.26
C PRO A 31 2.60 -13.26 0.96
N ALA A 32 2.01 -13.63 -0.18
CA ALA A 32 2.55 -13.29 -1.49
C ALA A 32 2.25 -11.84 -1.90
N ALA A 33 1.24 -11.19 -1.31
CA ALA A 33 0.84 -9.86 -1.69
C ALA A 33 1.77 -8.79 -1.10
N SER A 34 2.23 -7.89 -1.95
CA SER A 34 3.09 -6.77 -1.56
C SER A 34 2.38 -5.44 -1.80
N LEU A 35 2.76 -4.45 -1.01
CA LEU A 35 2.27 -3.07 -1.16
C LEU A 35 3.08 -2.39 -2.27
N TYR A 36 2.37 -1.86 -3.26
CA TYR A 36 2.94 -1.11 -4.38
C TYR A 36 2.38 0.31 -4.39
N PRO A 37 3.25 1.33 -4.35
CA PRO A 37 2.83 2.70 -4.64
C PRO A 37 2.54 2.81 -6.15
N VAL A 38 1.27 3.03 -6.53
CA VAL A 38 0.85 3.16 -7.93
C VAL A 38 -0.13 4.32 -8.04
N ASN A 39 0.05 5.17 -9.05
CA ASN A 39 -0.88 6.26 -9.37
C ASN A 39 -1.28 7.14 -8.17
N ASN A 40 -0.29 7.54 -7.36
CA ASN A 40 -0.52 8.45 -6.21
C ASN A 40 -1.32 7.82 -5.05
N GLY A 41 -1.48 6.50 -5.04
CA GLY A 41 -2.05 5.71 -3.94
C GLY A 41 -1.30 4.39 -3.76
N HIS A 42 -1.82 3.51 -2.89
CA HIS A 42 -1.14 2.28 -2.50
C HIS A 42 -2.01 1.05 -2.73
N TYR A 43 -1.52 0.13 -3.55
CA TYR A 43 -2.21 -1.12 -3.88
C TYR A 43 -1.50 -2.31 -3.25
N ILE A 44 -2.25 -3.18 -2.59
CA ILE A 44 -1.77 -4.51 -2.21
C ILE A 44 -2.06 -5.45 -3.38
N LYS A 45 -1.00 -5.93 -4.04
CA LYS A 45 -1.10 -6.81 -5.21
C LYS A 45 -0.31 -8.09 -5.00
N ASN A 46 -0.86 -9.20 -5.47
CA ASN A 46 -0.13 -10.44 -5.62
C ASN A 46 0.93 -10.34 -6.72
N PRO A 47 1.95 -11.22 -6.73
CA PRO A 47 2.98 -11.27 -7.77
C PRO A 47 2.39 -11.53 -9.17
N ASP A 48 1.20 -12.14 -9.24
CA ASP A 48 0.43 -12.34 -10.47
C ASP A 48 -0.23 -11.05 -11.00
N GLY A 49 -0.14 -9.94 -10.26
CA GLY A 49 -0.73 -8.64 -10.61
C GLY A 49 -2.15 -8.41 -10.07
N THR A 50 -2.78 -9.43 -9.50
CA THR A 50 -4.12 -9.34 -8.90
C THR A 50 -4.15 -8.36 -7.73
N VAL A 51 -5.02 -7.35 -7.81
CA VAL A 51 -5.27 -6.39 -6.74
C VAL A 51 -6.13 -7.05 -5.67
N ILE A 52 -5.60 -7.10 -4.44
CA ILE A 52 -6.30 -7.69 -3.29
C ILE A 52 -6.94 -6.58 -2.46
N ALA A 53 -6.21 -5.49 -2.25
CA ALA A 53 -6.69 -4.36 -1.48
C ALA A 53 -6.06 -3.05 -1.94
N VAL A 54 -6.67 -1.93 -1.55
CA VAL A 54 -6.15 -0.57 -1.78
C VAL A 54 -6.25 0.25 -0.52
N ALA A 55 -5.30 1.17 -0.32
CA ALA A 55 -5.34 2.10 0.79
C ALA A 55 -6.39 3.19 0.53
N ALA A 56 -7.11 3.61 1.56
CA ALA A 56 -7.88 4.85 1.51
C ALA A 56 -6.94 6.08 1.45
N ASP A 57 -7.48 7.19 0.94
CA ASP A 57 -6.74 8.46 0.79
C ASP A 57 -6.07 8.92 2.09
N GLU A 58 -6.75 8.70 3.23
CA GLU A 58 -6.30 9.04 4.59
C GLU A 58 -5.03 8.29 5.03
N ILE A 59 -4.89 7.02 4.63
CA ILE A 59 -3.72 6.20 4.96
C ILE A 59 -2.60 6.35 3.94
N CYS A 60 -2.91 6.78 2.72
CA CYS A 60 -1.88 7.05 1.73
C CYS A 60 -0.85 8.05 2.24
N GLU A 61 -1.26 9.13 2.92
CA GLU A 61 -0.29 10.12 3.45
C GLU A 61 0.67 9.52 4.48
N GLU A 62 0.14 8.70 5.40
CA GLU A 62 0.95 8.02 6.41
C GLU A 62 1.89 6.98 5.77
N LEU A 63 1.42 6.25 4.76
CA LEU A 63 2.24 5.30 4.01
C LEU A 63 3.35 5.99 3.22
N ASP A 64 3.03 7.09 2.53
CA ASP A 64 4.00 7.91 1.80
C ASP A 64 5.10 8.42 2.74
N HIS A 65 4.72 8.93 3.91
CA HIS A 65 5.69 9.39 4.91
C HIS A 65 6.59 8.24 5.39
N ARG A 66 6.01 7.09 5.74
CA ARG A 66 6.77 5.92 6.21
C ARG A 66 7.69 5.35 5.15
N ILE A 67 7.23 5.29 3.89
CA ILE A 67 8.04 4.82 2.76
C ILE A 67 9.17 5.80 2.51
N ALA A 68 8.92 7.11 2.52
CA ALA A 68 9.96 8.11 2.37
C ALA A 68 10.99 8.05 3.51
N GLU A 69 10.55 7.85 4.75
CA GLU A 69 11.45 7.64 5.89
C GLU A 69 12.26 6.35 5.77
N LEU A 70 11.64 5.25 5.29
CA LEU A 70 12.34 3.99 5.05
C LEU A 70 13.39 4.17 3.94
N ASP A 71 13.01 4.78 2.82
CA ASP A 71 13.90 5.03 1.69
C ASP A 71 15.06 5.93 2.10
N ALA A 72 14.81 6.97 2.91
CA ALA A 72 15.86 7.81 3.48
C ALA A 72 16.83 7.03 4.38
N LYS A 73 16.34 6.11 5.21
CA LYS A 73 17.17 5.26 6.07
C LYS A 73 17.97 4.23 5.27
N ILE A 74 17.39 3.66 4.22
CA ILE A 74 18.07 2.76 3.28
C ILE A 74 19.17 3.53 2.54
N ALA A 75 18.86 4.72 2.02
CA ALA A 75 19.81 5.59 1.34
C ALA A 75 20.94 6.08 2.26
N ALA A 76 20.64 6.31 3.55
CA ALA A 76 21.63 6.62 4.57
C ALA A 76 22.51 5.42 4.97
N GLY A 77 22.19 4.21 4.48
CA GLY A 77 22.90 2.98 4.83
C GLY A 77 22.63 2.48 6.25
N GLU A 78 21.58 2.98 6.91
CA GLU A 78 21.18 2.58 8.26
C GLU A 78 20.37 1.27 8.28
N LEU A 79 19.79 0.91 7.13
CA LEU A 79 19.10 -0.35 6.89
C LEU A 79 19.84 -1.11 5.78
N THR A 80 20.66 -2.09 6.17
CA THR A 80 21.23 -3.08 5.24
C THR A 80 20.17 -4.15 4.94
N ASP A 81 19.89 -4.35 3.64
CA ASP A 81 19.10 -5.48 3.10
C ASP A 81 19.45 -6.84 3.74
#